data_AF-A0A519SYD0-F1
#
_entry.id   AF-A0A519SYD0-F1
#
_cell.length_a   1.000
_cell.length_b   1.000
_cell.length_c   1.000
_cell.angle_alpha   90.00
_cell.angle_beta   90.00
_cell.angle_gamma   90.00
#
_symmetry.space_group_name_H-M   'P 1'
#
loop_
_entity.id
_entity.type
_entity.pdbx_description
1 polymer ?
#
loop_
_entity_poly.entity_id
_entity_poly.type
_entity_poly.pdbx_seq_one_letter_code
_entity_poly.pdbx_strand_id
1 'polypeptide(L)'
;VPNVGAYLPPPAARVPQLLYEFIDELRHRQGLLPARPNANQVAELLAYAHHRLVAIHPFTNGNGRTARLFTNLLAYNYGYQEVVLYQREVGEARTHYLATIRQADEYDLRGLQGLISAQLRPLD
;
A
#
# COMPACT_ATOMS: atom_id res chain seq x y z
N VAL A 1 -6.25 10.24 -19.03
CA VAL A 1 -5.55 10.18 -17.73
C VAL A 1 -4.09 9.93 -18.03
N PRO A 2 -3.12 10.68 -17.49
CA PRO A 2 -1.70 10.46 -17.80
C PRO A 2 -1.26 9.05 -17.34
N ASN A 3 -0.40 8.40 -18.12
CA ASN A 3 0.12 7.07 -17.82
C ASN A 3 1.08 7.10 -16.63
N VAL A 4 1.08 6.03 -15.81
CA VAL A 4 2.02 5.83 -14.71
C VAL A 4 3.05 4.80 -15.14
N GLY A 5 4.03 5.23 -15.95
CA GLY A 5 4.90 4.28 -16.65
C GLY A 5 4.08 3.42 -17.62
N ALA A 6 4.12 2.10 -17.45
CA ALA A 6 3.34 1.14 -18.25
C ALA A 6 1.91 0.88 -17.70
N TYR A 7 1.60 1.36 -16.48
CA TYR A 7 0.29 1.15 -15.86
C TYR A 7 -0.73 2.19 -16.34
N LEU A 8 -1.89 1.70 -16.78
CA LEU A 8 -3.03 2.53 -17.16
C LEU A 8 -4.02 2.59 -15.99
N PRO A 9 -4.12 3.74 -15.28
CA PRO A 9 -5.06 3.87 -14.19
C PRO A 9 -6.52 3.88 -14.69
N PRO A 10 -7.47 3.61 -13.80
CA PRO A 10 -8.90 3.68 -14.12
C PRO A 10 -9.31 5.05 -14.68
N PRO A 11 -10.39 5.11 -15.49
CA PRO A 11 -10.98 6.38 -15.90
C PRO A 11 -11.36 7.25 -14.69
N ALA A 12 -11.16 8.56 -14.77
CA ALA A 12 -11.42 9.48 -13.67
C ALA A 12 -12.86 9.38 -13.11
N ALA A 13 -13.85 9.11 -13.96
CA ALA A 13 -15.24 8.92 -13.57
C ALA A 13 -15.46 7.70 -12.65
N ARG A 14 -14.57 6.71 -12.67
CA ARG A 14 -14.62 5.51 -11.81
C ARG A 14 -13.93 5.73 -10.46
N VAL A 15 -13.06 6.72 -10.34
CA VAL A 15 -12.25 6.95 -9.12
C VAL A 15 -13.11 7.08 -7.85
N PRO A 16 -14.20 7.88 -7.82
CA PRO A 16 -15.02 7.99 -6.61
C PRO A 16 -15.58 6.63 -6.16
N GLN A 17 -16.16 5.87 -7.09
CA GLN A 17 -16.68 4.53 -6.83
C GLN A 17 -15.59 3.60 -6.31
N LEU A 18 -14.42 3.58 -6.96
CA LEU A 18 -13.32 2.70 -6.57
C LEU A 18 -12.75 3.06 -5.19
N LEU A 19 -12.78 4.32 -4.79
CA LEU A 19 -12.40 4.74 -3.43
C LEU A 19 -13.41 4.25 -2.39
N TYR A 20 -14.72 4.30 -2.68
CA TYR A 20 -15.74 3.71 -1.80
C TYR A 20 -15.53 2.20 -1.64
N GLU A 21 -15.40 1.48 -2.75
CA GLU A 21 -15.13 0.03 -2.77
C GLU A 21 -13.83 -0.31 -2.01
N PHE A 22 -12.79 0.50 -2.18
CA PHE A 22 -11.54 0.33 -1.46
C PHE A 22 -11.69 0.45 0.05
N ILE A 23 -12.37 1.49 0.52
CA ILE A 23 -12.55 1.72 1.96
C ILE A 23 -13.44 0.65 2.59
N ASP A 24 -14.48 0.20 1.89
CA ASP A 24 -15.36 -0.87 2.38
C ASP A 24 -14.62 -2.21 2.46
N GLU A 25 -13.84 -2.56 1.43
CA GLU A 25 -13.01 -3.77 1.45
C GLU A 25 -11.90 -3.69 2.51
N LEU A 26 -11.29 -2.51 2.70
CA LEU A 26 -10.31 -2.30 3.77
C LEU A 26 -10.94 -2.56 5.13
N ARG A 27 -12.11 -1.98 5.42
CA ARG A 27 -12.83 -2.20 6.68
C ARG A 27 -13.22 -3.66 6.86
N HIS A 28 -13.65 -4.33 5.80
CA HIS A 28 -13.97 -5.75 5.84
C HIS A 28 -12.75 -6.57 6.27
N ARG A 29 -11.59 -6.38 5.63
CA ARG A 29 -10.33 -7.05 5.98
C ARG A 29 -9.90 -6.76 7.41
N GLN A 30 -10.05 -5.51 7.88
CA GLN A 30 -9.78 -5.15 9.28
C GLN A 30 -10.67 -5.93 10.25
N GLY A 31 -11.95 -6.15 9.91
CA GLY A 31 -12.89 -6.95 10.71
C GLY A 31 -12.59 -8.45 10.74
N LEU A 32 -11.82 -8.97 9.78
CA LEU A 32 -11.37 -10.37 9.76
C LEU A 32 -10.13 -10.61 10.62
N LEU A 33 -9.42 -9.55 11.03
CA LEU A 33 -8.25 -9.68 11.89
C LEU A 33 -8.66 -10.05 13.32
N PRO A 34 -7.87 -10.90 14.01
CA PRO A 34 -8.09 -11.15 15.43
C PRO A 34 -7.85 -9.86 16.23
N ALA A 35 -8.37 -9.80 17.47
CA ALA A 35 -8.22 -8.63 18.34
C ALA A 35 -6.75 -8.18 18.57
N ARG A 36 -5.80 -9.12 18.42
CA ARG A 36 -4.36 -8.86 18.43
C ARG A 36 -3.73 -9.53 17.20
N PRO A 37 -3.69 -8.85 16.04
CA PRO A 37 -3.07 -9.41 14.84
C PRO A 37 -1.56 -9.47 15.01
N ASN A 38 -0.93 -10.47 14.39
CA ASN A 38 0.53 -10.54 14.32
C ASN A 38 1.08 -9.65 13.19
N ALA A 39 2.40 -9.46 13.16
CA ALA A 39 3.06 -8.59 12.19
C ALA A 39 2.80 -9.01 10.74
N ASN A 40 2.70 -10.31 10.44
CA ASN A 40 2.45 -10.78 9.07
C ASN A 40 1.04 -10.41 8.58
N GLN A 41 0.04 -10.54 9.46
CA GLN A 41 -1.34 -10.16 9.16
C GLN A 41 -1.48 -8.65 8.95
N VAL A 42 -0.79 -7.86 9.77
CA VAL A 42 -0.73 -6.40 9.60
C VAL A 42 -0.01 -6.04 8.29
N ALA A 43 1.13 -6.67 8.00
CA ALA A 43 1.85 -6.44 6.75
C ALA A 43 1.01 -6.77 5.50
N GLU A 44 0.21 -7.83 5.54
CA GLU A 44 -0.72 -8.20 4.47
C GLU A 44 -1.78 -7.10 4.23
N LEU A 45 -2.42 -6.63 5.30
CA LEU A 45 -3.39 -5.54 5.24
C LEU A 45 -2.77 -4.26 4.66
N LEU A 46 -1.56 -3.91 5.14
CA LEU A 46 -0.82 -2.74 4.67
C LEU A 46 -0.42 -2.84 3.20
N ALA A 47 -0.01 -4.03 2.74
CA ALA A 47 0.33 -4.28 1.33
C ALA A 47 -0.88 -4.08 0.42
N TYR A 48 -2.02 -4.66 0.80
CA TYR A 48 -3.28 -4.45 0.10
C TYR A 48 -3.64 -2.96 0.05
N ALA A 49 -3.64 -2.28 1.19
CA ALA A 49 -4.03 -0.87 1.28
C ALA A 49 -3.13 0.04 0.43
N HIS A 50 -1.82 -0.20 0.48
CA HIS A 50 -0.83 0.56 -0.27
C HIS A 50 -1.03 0.38 -1.77
N HIS A 51 -1.04 -0.87 -2.24
CA HIS A 51 -1.18 -1.19 -3.65
C HIS A 51 -2.50 -0.66 -4.20
N ARG A 52 -3.61 -0.92 -3.51
CA ARG A 52 -4.94 -0.53 -3.99
C ARG A 52 -5.07 0.98 -4.18
N LEU A 53 -4.54 1.78 -3.26
CA LEU A 53 -4.57 3.25 -3.40
C LEU A 53 -3.69 3.75 -4.56
N VAL A 54 -2.51 3.13 -4.76
CA VAL A 54 -1.64 3.44 -5.90
C VAL A 54 -2.31 3.09 -7.23
N ALA A 55 -2.97 1.94 -7.30
CA ALA A 55 -3.67 1.43 -8.48
C ALA A 55 -4.90 2.28 -8.85
N ILE A 56 -5.68 2.73 -7.86
CA ILE A 56 -6.82 3.63 -8.09
C ILE A 56 -6.35 4.98 -8.65
N HIS A 57 -5.18 5.44 -8.21
CA HIS A 57 -4.53 6.67 -8.68
C HIS A 57 -5.42 7.93 -8.61
N PRO A 58 -5.98 8.27 -7.43
CA PRO A 58 -7.06 9.26 -7.33
C PRO A 58 -6.64 10.71 -7.57
N PHE A 59 -5.35 11.03 -7.54
CA PHE A 59 -4.83 12.40 -7.68
C PHE A 59 -4.05 12.58 -8.99
N THR A 60 -3.94 13.83 -9.45
CA THR A 60 -3.10 14.18 -10.61
C THR A 60 -1.61 14.02 -10.32
N ASN A 61 -1.19 14.26 -9.07
CA ASN A 61 0.16 14.05 -8.57
C ASN A 61 0.10 13.67 -7.09
N GLY A 62 1.09 12.93 -6.61
CA GLY A 62 1.25 12.62 -5.19
C GLY A 62 0.72 11.26 -4.76
N ASN A 63 0.15 10.45 -5.64
CA ASN A 63 -0.43 9.14 -5.31
C ASN A 63 0.51 8.25 -4.48
N GLY A 64 1.77 8.10 -4.91
CA GLY A 64 2.76 7.31 -4.16
C GLY A 64 3.12 7.91 -2.79
N ARG A 65 3.12 9.25 -2.65
CA ARG A 65 3.36 9.92 -1.35
C ARG A 65 2.18 9.70 -0.41
N THR A 66 0.96 9.89 -0.91
CA THR A 66 -0.26 9.66 -0.15
C THR A 66 -0.40 8.19 0.25
N ALA A 67 -0.09 7.24 -0.63
CA ALA A 67 -0.09 5.82 -0.31
C ALA A 67 0.89 5.46 0.80
N ARG A 68 2.11 6.02 0.81
CA ARG A 68 3.06 5.81 1.91
C ARG A 68 2.57 6.40 3.22
N LEU A 69 2.02 7.61 3.21
CA LEU A 69 1.45 8.22 4.41
C LEU A 69 0.26 7.42 4.95
N PHE A 70 -0.61 6.92 4.07
CA PHE A 70 -1.73 6.07 4.43
C PHE A 70 -1.27 4.73 5.02
N THR A 71 -0.26 4.10 4.43
CA THR A 71 0.38 2.89 4.99
C THR A 71 0.93 3.14 6.38
N ASN A 72 1.64 4.26 6.60
CA ASN A 72 2.18 4.58 7.93
C ASN A 72 1.07 4.84 8.94
N LEU A 73 0.02 5.59 8.57
CA LEU A 73 -1.14 5.81 9.44
C LEU A 73 -1.77 4.49 9.89
N LEU A 74 -1.96 3.55 8.95
CA LEU A 74 -2.48 2.22 9.29
C LEU A 74 -1.50 1.44 10.18
N ALA A 75 -0.19 1.49 9.92
CA ALA A 75 0.82 0.83 10.75
C ALA A 75 0.75 1.33 12.21
N TYR A 76 0.67 2.64 12.41
CA TYR A 76 0.49 3.26 13.74
C TYR A 76 -0.80 2.79 14.43
N ASN A 77 -1.91 2.68 13.70
CA ASN A 77 -3.17 2.18 14.27
C ASN A 77 -3.07 0.72 14.76
N TYR A 78 -2.12 -0.06 14.23
CA TYR A 78 -1.84 -1.43 14.66
C TYR A 78 -0.67 -1.53 15.65
N GLY A 79 -0.18 -0.41 16.18
CA GLY A 79 0.89 -0.42 17.18
C GLY A 79 2.29 -0.57 16.58
N TYR A 80 2.50 -0.16 15.33
CA TYR A 80 3.81 -0.20 14.67
C TYR A 80 4.31 1.20 14.32
N GLN A 81 5.64 1.33 14.27
CA GLN A 81 6.33 2.50 13.77
C GLN A 81 6.14 2.68 12.25
N GLU A 82 6.73 3.74 11.72
CA GLU A 82 6.72 4.05 10.29
C GLU A 82 7.34 2.93 9.43
N VAL A 83 6.75 2.70 8.25
CA VAL A 83 7.22 1.72 7.27
C VAL A 83 7.97 2.44 6.15
N VAL A 84 9.29 2.29 6.11
CA VAL A 84 10.14 2.89 5.07
C VAL A 84 10.28 1.95 3.87
N LEU A 85 9.40 2.11 2.87
CA LEU A 85 9.39 1.23 1.68
C LEU A 85 10.62 1.36 0.77
N TYR A 86 11.24 2.55 0.73
CA TYR A 86 12.53 2.79 0.08
C TYR A 86 13.10 4.15 0.51
N GLN A 87 14.41 4.31 0.43
CA GLN A 87 15.11 5.59 0.58
C GLN A 87 15.55 6.10 -0.80
N ARG A 88 15.42 7.41 -1.06
CA ARG A 88 15.70 7.97 -2.40
C ARG A 88 17.18 7.99 -2.72
N GLU A 89 18.01 8.09 -1.69
CA GLU A 89 19.46 8.19 -1.73
C GLU A 89 20.13 6.83 -2.01
N VAL A 90 19.39 5.73 -1.80
CA VAL A 90 19.84 4.36 -2.04
C VAL A 90 19.44 3.95 -3.45
N GLY A 91 20.41 3.94 -4.37
CA GLY A 91 20.18 3.90 -5.83
C GLY A 91 19.21 2.82 -6.33
N GLU A 92 19.33 1.58 -5.84
CA GLU A 92 18.51 0.47 -6.32
C GLU A 92 17.19 0.28 -5.54
N ALA A 93 17.05 0.90 -4.36
CA ALA A 93 15.91 0.67 -3.47
C ALA A 93 14.57 1.08 -4.10
N ARG A 94 14.56 2.21 -4.84
CA ARG A 94 13.37 2.65 -5.58
C ARG A 94 12.98 1.65 -6.68
N THR A 95 13.96 1.09 -7.38
CA THR A 95 13.73 0.11 -8.45
C THR A 95 13.12 -1.17 -7.89
N HIS A 96 13.66 -1.64 -6.76
CA HIS A 96 13.14 -2.81 -6.06
C HIS A 96 11.70 -2.59 -5.58
N TYR A 97 11.42 -1.46 -4.92
CA TYR A 97 10.06 -1.10 -4.52
C TYR A 97 9.09 -1.08 -5.72
N LEU A 98 9.46 -0.42 -6.82
CA LEU A 98 8.61 -0.38 -8.02
C LEU A 98 8.41 -1.77 -8.65
N ALA A 99 9.38 -2.68 -8.51
CA ALA A 99 9.20 -4.07 -8.96
C ALA A 99 8.13 -4.79 -8.15
N THR A 100 8.08 -4.59 -6.82
CA THR A 100 7.02 -5.18 -5.98
C THR A 100 5.63 -4.62 -6.29
N ILE A 101 5.53 -3.34 -6.68
CA ILE A 101 4.25 -2.76 -7.14
C ILE A 101 3.81 -3.40 -8.45
N ARG A 102 4.73 -3.59 -9.41
CA ARG A 102 4.39 -4.25 -10.69
C ARG A 102 3.96 -5.70 -10.48
N GLN A 103 4.61 -6.43 -9.59
CA GLN A 103 4.19 -7.78 -9.21
C GLN A 103 2.79 -7.78 -8.58
N ALA A 104 2.50 -6.80 -7.73
CA ALA A 104 1.19 -6.61 -7.11
C ALA A 104 0.08 -6.27 -8.13
N ASP A 105 0.40 -5.62 -9.26
CA ASP A 105 -0.55 -5.39 -10.35
C ASP A 105 -1.02 -6.71 -11.00
N GLU A 106 -0.25 -7.79 -10.88
CA GLU A 106 -0.61 -9.17 -11.28
C GLU A 106 -1.30 -9.95 -10.17
N TYR A 107 -1.82 -9.26 -9.14
CA TYR A 107 -2.46 -9.82 -7.94
C TYR A 107 -1.53 -10.62 -7.02
N ASP A 108 -0.22 -10.50 -7.19
CA ASP A 108 0.76 -11.11 -6.29
C ASP A 108 1.37 -10.06 -5.33
N LEU A 109 0.75 -9.92 -4.15
CA LEU A 109 1.17 -8.96 -3.13
C LEU A 109 2.39 -9.39 -2.31
N ARG A 110 2.92 -10.61 -2.50
CA ARG A 110 3.93 -11.20 -1.60
C ARG A 110 5.21 -10.38 -1.52
N GLY A 111 5.65 -9.83 -2.66
CA GLY A 111 6.84 -8.96 -2.70
C GLY A 111 6.67 -7.68 -1.87
N LEU A 112 5.52 -7.01 -2.02
CA LEU A 112 5.22 -5.78 -1.28
C LEU A 112 5.01 -6.04 0.22
N GLN A 113 4.30 -7.13 0.55
CA GLN A 113 4.13 -7.59 1.93
C GLN A 113 5.48 -7.88 2.59
N GLY A 114 6.40 -8.54 1.87
CA GLY A 114 7.76 -8.81 2.35
C GLY A 114 8.53 -7.54 2.68
N LEU A 115 8.45 -6.52 1.81
CA LEU A 115 9.07 -5.21 2.07
C LEU A 115 8.49 -4.55 3.32
N ILE A 116 7.17 -4.56 3.48
CA ILE A 116 6.50 -3.97 4.64
C ILE A 116 6.89 -4.71 5.92
N SER A 117 6.81 -6.05 5.90
CA SER A 117 7.12 -6.90 7.04
C SER A 117 8.55 -6.70 7.54
N ALA A 118 9.51 -6.47 6.64
CA ALA A 118 10.90 -6.20 7.01
C ALA A 118 11.07 -4.91 7.83
N GLN A 119 10.17 -3.94 7.65
CA GLN A 119 10.21 -2.63 8.29
C GLN A 119 9.31 -2.52 9.53
N LEU A 120 8.35 -3.42 9.74
CA LEU A 120 7.47 -3.36 10.90
C LEU A 120 8.27 -3.50 12.21
N ARG A 121 8.17 -2.49 13.06
CA ARG A 121 8.72 -2.44 14.42
C ARG A 121 7.62 -1.99 15.37
N PRO A 122 7.38 -2.66 16.52
CA PRO A 122 6.38 -2.21 17.49
C PRO A 122 6.63 -0.77 17.96
N LEU A 123 5.57 -0.06 18.32
CA LEU A 123 5.65 1.16 19.13
C LEU A 123 6.02 0.73 20.55
N ASP A 124 7.17 1.19 21.04
CA ASP A 124 7.61 0.96 22.41
C ASP A 124 6.70 1.68 23.43
#